data_AF-A0A2P5YGG2-F1
#
_entry.id   AF-A0A2P5YGG2-F1
#
_cell.length_a   1.000
_cell.length_b   1.000
_cell.length_c   1.000
_cell.angle_alpha   90.00
_cell.angle_beta   90.00
_cell.angle_gamma   90.00
#
_symmetry.space_group_name_H-M   'P 1'
#
loop_
_entity.id
_entity.type
_entity.pdbx_description
1 polymer ?
#
loop_
_entity_poly.entity_id
_entity_poly.type
_entity_poly.pdbx_seq_one_letter_code
_entity_poly.pdbx_strand_id
1 'polypeptide(L)'
;MGVPPLYSETNEIFSKDLSKTDVGVRLSFPMKALKDFQFLEGENKTEFEAADGIGNRWRFGLSKRKARHSKFHPKPVLSSGWLAYVKAKGLQINDRFFLYGDLDKLSTKKRFRVQAQRKVRRPIKLFGKEILVEEVWVDIEELEGLKQETSRSIS
;
A
#
# COMPACT_ATOMS: atom_id res chain seq x y z
N MET A 1 27.33 17.60 4.82
CA MET A 1 25.86 17.47 4.96
C MET A 1 25.49 16.07 4.55
N GLY A 2 25.46 15.13 5.50
CA GLY A 2 25.25 13.71 5.20
C GLY A 2 23.83 13.46 4.72
N VAL A 3 23.69 12.76 3.60
CA VAL A 3 22.40 12.20 3.16
C VAL A 3 21.96 11.21 4.24
N PRO A 4 20.79 11.40 4.89
CA PRO A 4 20.33 10.46 5.90
C PRO A 4 20.16 9.06 5.29
N PRO A 5 20.55 7.98 6.00
CA PRO A 5 20.50 6.64 5.45
C PRO A 5 19.07 6.23 5.08
N LEU A 6 18.96 5.49 3.97
CA LEU A 6 17.75 4.91 3.38
C LEU A 6 17.12 3.78 4.22
N TYR A 7 17.23 3.82 5.55
CA TYR A 7 16.70 2.80 6.45
C TYR A 7 16.17 3.44 7.73
N SER A 8 14.98 4.03 7.67
CA SER A 8 14.11 3.97 8.85
C SER A 8 13.64 2.53 8.96
N GLU A 9 13.90 1.86 10.08
CA GLU A 9 13.20 0.60 10.34
C GLU A 9 11.69 0.90 10.26
N THR A 10 10.95 0.12 9.48
CA THR A 10 9.50 0.29 9.34
C THR A 10 8.80 -0.90 9.93
N ASN A 11 7.68 -0.66 10.60
CA ASN A 11 6.77 -1.72 11.02
C ASN A 11 5.54 -1.76 10.12
N GLU A 12 5.06 -2.97 9.81
CA GLU A 12 3.78 -3.15 9.14
C GLU A 12 2.66 -2.65 10.05
N ILE A 13 1.89 -1.67 9.54
CA ILE A 13 0.66 -1.22 10.19
C ILE A 13 -0.46 -2.19 9.85
N PHE A 14 -0.59 -2.52 8.57
CA PHE A 14 -1.42 -3.61 8.10
C PHE A 14 -1.09 -4.02 6.67
N SER A 15 -1.49 -5.24 6.34
CA SER A 15 -1.57 -5.77 4.98
C SER A 15 -2.98 -6.28 4.69
N LYS A 16 -3.35 -6.31 3.41
CA LYS A 16 -4.64 -6.82 2.97
C LYS A 16 -4.63 -7.29 1.51
N ASP A 17 -5.22 -8.46 1.27
CA ASP A 17 -5.58 -8.91 -0.08
C ASP A 17 -6.83 -8.16 -0.56
N LEU A 18 -6.72 -7.51 -1.72
CA LEU A 18 -7.72 -6.57 -2.23
C LEU A 18 -8.95 -7.30 -2.75
N SER A 19 -10.12 -6.95 -2.21
CA SER A 19 -11.41 -7.41 -2.72
C SER A 19 -11.90 -6.55 -3.89
N LYS A 20 -12.97 -7.00 -4.56
CA LYS A 20 -13.68 -6.22 -5.58
C LYS A 20 -14.07 -4.82 -5.09
N THR A 21 -14.54 -4.71 -3.85
CA THR A 21 -14.94 -3.42 -3.25
C THR A 21 -13.73 -2.53 -2.99
N ASP A 22 -12.60 -3.12 -2.60
CA ASP A 22 -11.37 -2.35 -2.37
C ASP A 22 -10.89 -1.75 -3.70
N VAL A 23 -10.80 -2.54 -4.76
CA VAL A 23 -10.37 -2.04 -6.08
C VAL A 23 -11.36 -1.04 -6.69
N GLY A 24 -12.67 -1.28 -6.56
CA GLY A 24 -13.69 -0.50 -7.26
C GLY A 24 -14.23 0.72 -6.52
N VAL A 25 -14.09 0.79 -5.19
CA VAL A 25 -14.79 1.81 -4.38
C VAL A 25 -13.89 2.45 -3.34
N ARG A 26 -13.38 1.67 -2.38
CA ARG A 26 -12.62 2.16 -1.21
C ARG A 26 -11.98 1.01 -0.46
N LEU A 27 -10.78 1.21 0.06
CA LEU A 27 -10.11 0.22 0.88
C LEU A 27 -10.75 0.17 2.26
N SER A 28 -11.24 -1.00 2.67
CA SER A 28 -11.64 -1.19 4.07
C SER A 28 -10.40 -1.24 4.95
N PHE A 29 -10.36 -0.37 5.95
CA PHE A 29 -9.21 -0.18 6.83
C PHE A 29 -9.40 -0.95 8.15
N PRO A 30 -8.36 -1.56 8.72
CA PRO A 30 -8.50 -2.28 9.99
C PRO A 30 -8.65 -1.32 11.17
N MET A 31 -9.61 -1.59 12.06
CA MET A 31 -9.85 -0.73 13.23
C MET A 31 -8.64 -0.65 14.16
N LYS A 32 -7.90 -1.75 14.32
CA LYS A 32 -6.71 -1.81 15.19
C LYS A 32 -5.58 -0.90 14.72
N ALA A 33 -5.53 -0.61 13.41
CA ALA A 33 -4.53 0.30 12.83
C ALA A 33 -4.90 1.77 13.00
N LEU A 34 -6.13 2.12 13.43
CA LEU A 34 -6.51 3.52 13.65
C LEU A 34 -5.68 4.21 14.74
N LYS A 35 -5.10 3.44 15.67
CA LYS A 35 -4.24 3.96 16.75
C LYS A 35 -2.99 4.67 16.22
N ASP A 36 -2.60 4.37 14.99
CA ASP A 36 -1.42 4.94 14.33
C ASP A 36 -1.71 6.30 13.66
N PHE A 37 -2.95 6.78 13.71
CA PHE A 37 -3.40 8.00 13.04
C PHE A 37 -4.04 8.97 14.02
N GLN A 38 -3.66 10.24 13.91
CA GLN A 38 -4.26 11.32 14.70
C GLN A 38 -5.48 11.87 13.97
N PHE A 39 -6.56 12.06 14.72
CA PHE A 39 -7.77 12.75 14.29
C PHE A 39 -7.90 14.01 15.14
N LEU A 40 -8.27 15.12 14.52
CA LEU A 40 -8.65 16.33 15.27
C LEU A 40 -9.87 16.03 16.14
N GLU A 41 -10.00 16.73 17.26
CA GLU A 41 -11.14 16.57 18.15
C GLU A 41 -12.46 16.84 17.40
N GLY A 42 -13.45 15.96 17.59
CA GLY A 42 -14.73 16.04 16.89
C GLY A 42 -14.71 15.56 15.43
N GLU A 43 -13.54 15.40 14.81
CA GLU A 43 -13.42 14.94 13.42
C GLU A 43 -13.47 13.42 13.29
N ASN A 44 -14.09 12.96 12.21
CA ASN A 44 -14.18 11.54 11.85
C ASN A 44 -13.36 11.20 10.60
N LYS A 45 -12.56 12.15 10.12
CA LYS A 45 -11.68 12.02 8.96
C LYS A 45 -10.32 12.63 9.28
N THR A 46 -9.29 12.10 8.65
CA THR A 46 -7.92 12.62 8.68
C THR A 46 -7.25 12.31 7.34
N GLU A 47 -6.18 13.03 7.02
CA GLU A 47 -5.37 12.77 5.84
C GLU A 47 -3.95 12.41 6.26
N PHE A 48 -3.34 11.49 5.54
CA PHE A 48 -1.93 11.17 5.70
C PHE A 48 -1.27 11.00 4.34
N GLU A 49 0.04 11.18 4.33
CA GLU A 49 0.87 10.97 3.14
C GLU A 49 1.73 9.74 3.34
N ALA A 50 1.85 8.92 2.30
CA ALA A 50 2.75 7.77 2.26
C ALA A 50 3.60 7.78 0.99
N ALA A 51 4.87 7.41 1.13
CA ALA A 51 5.77 7.25 -0.01
C ALA A 51 5.73 5.79 -0.53
N ASP A 52 5.77 5.60 -1.85
CA ASP A 52 5.98 4.28 -2.45
C ASP A 52 7.48 3.94 -2.59
N GLY A 53 7.77 2.73 -3.08
CA GLY A 53 9.14 2.21 -3.22
C GLY A 53 10.03 3.00 -4.19
N ILE A 54 9.45 3.81 -5.07
CA ILE A 54 10.17 4.67 -6.03
C ILE A 54 10.10 6.15 -5.66
N GLY A 55 9.56 6.47 -4.47
CA GLY A 55 9.57 7.81 -3.90
C GLY A 55 8.37 8.70 -4.25
N ASN A 56 7.37 8.20 -4.99
CA ASN A 56 6.14 8.97 -5.21
C ASN A 56 5.35 9.10 -3.91
N ARG A 57 4.74 10.27 -3.71
CA ARG A 57 3.95 10.57 -2.51
C ARG A 57 2.46 10.46 -2.82
N TRP A 58 1.77 9.70 -1.99
CA TRP A 58 0.34 9.43 -2.09
C TRP A 58 -0.37 9.98 -0.87
N ARG A 59 -1.37 10.86 -1.10
CA ARG A 59 -2.20 11.40 -0.03
C ARG A 59 -3.49 10.59 0.07
N PHE A 60 -3.76 10.03 1.25
CA PHE A 60 -4.94 9.22 1.51
C PHE A 60 -5.86 9.87 2.53
N GLY A 61 -7.16 9.87 2.25
CA GLY A 61 -8.19 10.26 3.20
C GLY A 61 -8.69 9.05 3.98
N LEU A 62 -8.36 9.00 5.28
CA LEU A 62 -8.82 7.98 6.21
C LEU A 62 -10.06 8.51 6.95
N SER A 63 -11.19 7.80 6.83
CA SER A 63 -12.44 8.19 7.50
C SER A 63 -13.07 7.03 8.24
N LYS A 64 -13.81 7.36 9.30
CA LYS A 64 -14.62 6.43 10.11
C LYS A 64 -16.06 6.95 10.21
N ARG A 65 -17.03 6.05 10.43
CA ARG A 65 -18.43 6.44 10.71
C ARG A 65 -18.48 7.34 11.94
N LYS A 66 -19.34 8.37 11.90
CA LYS A 66 -19.53 9.28 13.04
C LYS A 66 -19.97 8.49 14.27
N ALA A 67 -19.40 8.82 15.44
CA ALA A 67 -19.63 8.11 16.70
C ALA A 67 -21.12 8.00 17.07
N ARG A 68 -21.92 9.02 16.76
CA ARG A 68 -23.39 9.03 16.95
C ARG A 68 -24.13 7.88 16.23
N HIS A 69 -23.54 7.30 15.20
CA HIS A 69 -24.13 6.19 14.44
C HIS A 69 -23.54 4.83 14.79
N SER A 70 -22.44 4.79 15.55
CA SER A 70 -21.75 3.56 15.92
C SER A 70 -20.60 3.86 16.89
N LYS A 71 -20.84 3.70 18.19
CA LYS A 71 -19.77 3.71 19.21
C LYS A 71 -18.84 2.49 19.12
N PHE A 72 -19.33 1.35 18.59
CA PHE A 72 -18.63 0.06 18.65
C PHE A 72 -18.04 -0.41 17.31
N HIS A 73 -18.48 0.11 16.16
CA HIS A 73 -18.06 -0.35 14.83
C HIS A 73 -17.75 0.78 13.84
N PRO A 74 -16.68 1.56 14.05
CA PRO A 74 -16.35 2.75 13.24
C PRO A 74 -16.21 2.49 11.73
N LYS A 75 -16.03 1.23 11.29
CA LYS A 75 -15.87 0.79 9.89
C LYS A 75 -15.00 1.75 9.06
N PRO A 76 -13.70 1.87 9.40
CA PRO A 76 -12.85 2.85 8.75
C PRO A 76 -12.50 2.45 7.32
N VAL A 77 -12.24 3.44 6.47
CA VAL A 77 -11.94 3.27 5.05
C VAL A 77 -10.92 4.28 4.56
N LEU A 78 -10.06 3.89 3.61
CA LEU A 78 -9.34 4.84 2.75
C LEU A 78 -10.23 5.18 1.57
N SER A 79 -10.51 6.47 1.41
CA SER A 79 -11.46 6.98 0.42
C SER A 79 -10.75 7.90 -0.58
N SER A 80 -10.47 9.14 -0.17
CA SER A 80 -9.71 10.09 -0.99
C SER A 80 -8.32 9.53 -1.32
N GLY A 81 -7.87 9.72 -2.56
CA GLY A 81 -6.57 9.26 -3.06
C GLY A 81 -6.45 7.76 -3.35
N TRP A 82 -7.31 6.91 -2.76
CA TRP A 82 -7.22 5.46 -2.91
C TRP A 82 -7.46 5.00 -4.36
N LEU A 83 -8.56 5.42 -4.99
CA LEU A 83 -8.84 4.99 -6.38
C LEU A 83 -7.82 5.56 -7.39
N ALA A 84 -7.24 6.73 -7.08
CA ALA A 84 -6.16 7.28 -7.90
C ALA A 84 -4.90 6.39 -7.82
N TYR A 85 -4.54 5.94 -6.61
CA TYR A 85 -3.47 4.96 -6.39
C TYR A 85 -3.74 3.63 -7.12
N VAL A 86 -4.94 3.06 -6.94
CA VAL A 86 -5.37 1.82 -7.62
C VAL A 86 -5.20 1.94 -9.13
N LYS A 87 -5.68 3.03 -9.73
CA LYS A 87 -5.60 3.25 -11.18
C LYS A 87 -4.16 3.42 -11.65
N ALA A 88 -3.36 4.21 -10.93
CA ALA A 88 -1.98 4.50 -11.30
C ALA A 88 -1.08 3.26 -11.23
N LYS A 89 -1.25 2.43 -10.20
CA LYS A 89 -0.50 1.17 -9.99
C LYS A 89 -1.12 -0.04 -10.72
N GLY A 90 -2.24 0.17 -11.42
CA GLY A 90 -2.97 -0.89 -12.10
C GLY A 90 -3.36 -2.06 -11.18
N LEU A 91 -3.77 -1.78 -9.94
CA LEU A 91 -4.09 -2.81 -8.95
C LEU A 91 -5.36 -3.58 -9.32
N GLN A 92 -5.36 -4.87 -8.97
CA GLN A 92 -6.37 -5.86 -9.32
C GLN A 92 -6.88 -6.59 -8.08
N ILE A 93 -7.99 -7.31 -8.25
CA ILE A 93 -8.52 -8.18 -7.20
C ILE A 93 -7.46 -9.24 -6.87
N ASN A 94 -7.27 -9.53 -5.59
CA ASN A 94 -6.26 -10.42 -5.03
C ASN A 94 -4.80 -9.92 -5.07
N ASP A 95 -4.54 -8.71 -5.57
CA ASP A 95 -3.28 -8.04 -5.23
C ASP A 95 -3.24 -7.77 -3.72
N ARG A 96 -2.04 -7.67 -3.16
CA ARG A 96 -1.84 -7.40 -1.74
C ARG A 96 -1.33 -5.98 -1.54
N PHE A 97 -2.03 -5.22 -0.71
CA PHE A 97 -1.61 -3.88 -0.30
C PHE A 97 -0.97 -3.91 1.08
N PHE A 98 0.09 -3.14 1.26
CA PHE A 98 0.77 -2.95 2.53
C PHE A 98 0.85 -1.47 2.88
N LEU A 99 0.63 -1.17 4.16
CA LEU A 99 0.93 0.12 4.76
C LEU A 99 1.93 -0.09 5.90
N TYR A 100 3.04 0.63 5.83
CA TYR A 100 4.07 0.66 6.84
C TYR A 100 4.13 2.02 7.52
N GLY A 101 4.62 2.03 8.76
CA GLY A 101 4.97 3.24 9.47
C GLY A 101 6.41 3.17 9.98
N ASP A 102 7.10 4.29 10.04
CA ASP A 102 8.42 4.37 10.66
C ASP A 102 8.37 3.92 12.13
N LEU A 103 9.38 3.17 12.56
CA LEU A 103 9.62 2.78 13.96
C LEU A 103 10.27 3.90 14.78
N ASP A 104 10.73 4.97 14.12
CA ASP A 104 11.43 6.06 14.77
C ASP A 104 10.51 6.86 15.71
N LYS A 105 10.60 6.50 16.99
CA LYS A 105 9.89 7.15 18.12
C LYS A 105 10.40 8.56 18.40
N LEU A 106 11.56 8.95 17.84
CA LEU A 106 12.14 10.28 18.05
C LEU A 106 11.60 11.31 17.06
N SER A 107 10.97 10.88 15.96
CA SER A 107 10.37 11.80 15.00
C SER A 107 9.04 12.35 15.54
N THR A 108 8.88 13.67 15.46
CA THR A 108 7.63 14.37 15.85
C THR A 108 6.46 14.07 14.90
N LYS A 109 6.74 13.54 13.69
CA LYS A 109 5.74 13.24 12.66
C LYS A 109 5.96 11.85 12.09
N LYS A 110 5.00 10.96 12.36
CA LYS A 110 4.97 9.61 11.79
C LYS A 110 4.98 9.67 10.26
N ARG A 111 5.93 8.98 9.64
CA ARG A 111 6.00 8.81 8.18
C ARG A 111 5.44 7.44 7.81
N PHE A 112 4.78 7.39 6.66
CA PHE A 112 4.15 6.19 6.15
C PHE A 112 4.78 5.78 4.82
N ARG A 113 4.77 4.47 4.55
CA ARG A 113 5.14 3.91 3.24
C ARG A 113 4.08 2.95 2.76
N VAL A 114 3.89 2.88 1.46
CA VAL A 114 2.96 1.96 0.81
C VAL A 114 3.67 1.08 -0.20
N GLN A 115 3.17 -0.13 -0.33
CA GLN A 115 3.65 -1.12 -1.29
C GLN A 115 2.47 -1.95 -1.77
N ALA A 116 2.53 -2.42 -3.00
CA ALA A 116 1.57 -3.35 -3.55
C ALA A 116 2.31 -4.53 -4.18
N GLN A 117 1.76 -5.73 -4.01
CA GLN A 117 2.30 -6.96 -4.57
C GLN A 117 1.25 -7.69 -5.38
N ARG A 118 1.71 -8.38 -6.43
CA ARG A 118 0.89 -9.26 -7.25
C ARG A 118 1.50 -10.65 -7.29
N LYS A 119 0.64 -11.66 -7.16
CA LYS A 119 1.02 -13.04 -7.47
C LYS A 119 1.19 -13.19 -8.97
N VAL A 120 2.38 -13.59 -9.38
CA VAL A 120 2.69 -13.91 -10.78
C VAL A 120 3.23 -15.33 -10.88
N ARG A 121 2.94 -15.98 -12.00
CA ARG A 121 3.57 -17.25 -12.35
C ARG A 121 4.86 -16.94 -13.06
N ARG A 122 5.99 -17.26 -12.45
CA ARG A 122 7.30 -17.14 -13.10
C ARG A 122 7.73 -18.51 -13.62
N PRO A 123 8.20 -18.61 -14.88
CA PRO A 123 8.92 -19.80 -15.30
C PRO A 123 10.23 -19.86 -14.52
N ILE A 124 10.56 -21.02 -13.95
CA ILE A 124 11.91 -21.32 -13.50
C ILE A 124 12.57 -22.26 -14.49
N LYS A 125 13.88 -22.09 -14.69
CA LYS A 125 14.70 -23.05 -15.42
C LYS A 125 15.20 -24.09 -14.44
N LEU A 126 14.71 -25.32 -14.58
CA LEU A 126 15.23 -26.50 -13.89
C LEU A 126 15.73 -27.47 -14.95
N PHE A 127 16.99 -27.91 -14.83
CA PHE A 127 17.61 -28.86 -15.76
C PHE A 127 17.52 -28.44 -17.24
N GLY A 128 17.67 -27.15 -17.54
CA GLY A 128 17.57 -26.63 -18.91
C GLY A 128 16.15 -26.59 -19.50
N LYS A 129 15.12 -26.97 -18.74
CA LYS A 129 13.71 -26.89 -19.12
C LYS A 129 13.02 -25.77 -18.37
N GLU A 130 12.21 -24.97 -19.07
CA GLU A 130 11.31 -24.01 -18.43
C GLU A 130 10.12 -24.75 -17.83
N ILE A 131 9.97 -24.62 -16.51
CA ILE A 131 8.86 -25.15 -15.75
C ILE A 131 8.11 -23.96 -15.16
N LEU A 132 6.81 -23.86 -15.44
CA LEU A 132 5.94 -22.95 -14.72
C LEU A 132 5.82 -23.46 -13.29
N VAL A 133 6.40 -22.74 -12.33
CA VAL A 133 6.25 -23.04 -10.90
C VAL A 133 5.25 -22.11 -10.23
N GLU A 134 4.99 -22.46 -8.97
CA GLU A 134 4.12 -21.81 -8.00
C GLU A 134 4.14 -20.28 -8.06
N GLU A 135 3.00 -19.71 -7.70
CA GLU A 135 2.75 -18.28 -7.71
C GLU A 135 3.64 -17.55 -6.70
N VAL A 136 4.49 -16.65 -7.17
CA VAL A 136 5.36 -15.80 -6.33
C VAL A 136 4.78 -14.40 -6.21
N TRP A 137 4.91 -13.79 -5.03
CA TRP A 137 4.58 -12.38 -4.83
C TRP A 137 5.71 -11.51 -5.38
N VAL A 138 5.34 -10.54 -6.21
CA VAL A 138 6.27 -9.58 -6.80
C VAL A 138 5.71 -8.19 -6.60
N ASP A 139 6.58 -7.24 -6.29
CA ASP A 139 6.22 -5.84 -6.15
C ASP A 139 5.71 -5.27 -7.47
N ILE A 140 4.63 -4.48 -7.41
CA ILE A 140 4.03 -3.87 -8.60
C ILE A 140 5.04 -2.96 -9.29
N GLU A 141 5.84 -2.21 -8.54
CA GLU A 141 6.91 -1.36 -9.05
C GLU A 141 8.00 -2.17 -9.81
N GLU A 142 8.35 -3.37 -9.36
CA GLU A 142 9.27 -4.26 -10.07
C GLU A 142 8.65 -4.74 -11.40
N LEU A 143 7.36 -5.12 -11.38
CA LEU A 143 6.64 -5.53 -12.59
C LEU A 143 6.53 -4.39 -13.63
N GLU A 144 6.38 -3.15 -13.18
CA GLU A 144 6.36 -1.98 -14.06
C GLU A 144 7.74 -1.71 -14.67
N GLY A 145 8.82 -1.86 -13.90
CA GLY A 145 10.20 -1.72 -14.38
C GLY A 145 10.53 -2.72 -15.50
N LEU A 146 10.19 -4.00 -15.29
CA LEU A 146 10.44 -5.07 -16.26
C LEU A 146 9.73 -4.84 -17.61
N LYS A 147 8.52 -4.26 -17.59
CA LYS A 147 7.78 -3.93 -18.81
C LYS A 147 8.46 -2.82 -19.63
N GLN A 148 8.96 -1.79 -18.95
CA GLN A 148 9.63 -0.67 -19.60
C GLN A 148 10.95 -1.09 -20.26
N GLU A 149 11.71 -1.98 -19.61
CA GLU A 149 12.97 -2.50 -20.16
C GLU A 149 12.73 -3.39 -21.38
N THR A 150 11.76 -4.31 -21.30
CA THR A 150 11.38 -5.17 -22.43
C THR A 150 10.93 -4.35 -23.65
N SER A 151 10.18 -3.27 -23.43
CA SER A 151 9.72 -2.38 -24.50
C SER A 151 10.87 -1.61 -25.17
N ARG A 152 11.97 -1.33 -24.46
CA ARG A 152 13.15 -0.63 -25.00
C ARG A 152 14.09 -1.55 -25.75
N SER A 153 14.13 -2.84 -25.42
CA SER A 153 14.99 -3.82 -26.13
C SER A 153 14.43 -4.26 -27.49
N ILE A 154 13.17 -3.94 -27.80
CA ILE A 154 12.48 -4.36 -29.04
C ILE A 154 12.33 -3.19 -30.05
N SER A 155 12.67 -1.96 -29.65
CA SER A 155 12.68 -0.74 -30.49
C SER A 155 14.08 -0.42 -31.00
#